data_AF-A0A1V4VAV5-F1
#
_entry.id   AF-A0A1V4VAV5-F1
#
_cell.length_a   1.000
_cell.length_b   1.000
_cell.length_c   1.000
_cell.angle_alpha   90.00
_cell.angle_beta   90.00
_cell.angle_gamma   90.00
#
_symmetry.space_group_name_H-M   'P 1'
#
loop_
_entity.id
_entity.type
_entity.pdbx_description
1 polymer ?
#
loop_
_entity_poly.entity_id
_entity_poly.type
_entity_poly.pdbx_seq_one_letter_code
_entity_poly.pdbx_strand_id
1 'polypeptide(L)'
;MAVYGDSDIVLGLTRFLCEAGAIPAVVATGLRSTRFEAEIRAASEDALILLGADFSQIHDKIRNARIDLMLGTSNGRQISKKEGIPLVRVGLPNHDRVGATRQLLVGYEGATRLADAITNALLDENNL
;
A
#
# COMPACT_ATOMS: atom_id res chain seq x y z
N MET A 1 5.46 -5.95 2.30
CA MET A 1 4.64 -4.99 1.51
C MET A 1 4.76 -3.57 2.04
N ALA A 2 4.64 -2.57 1.17
CA ALA A 2 4.58 -1.15 1.52
C ALA A 2 3.21 -0.56 1.16
N VAL A 3 2.56 0.11 2.11
CA VAL A 3 1.22 0.70 1.95
C VAL A 3 1.30 2.21 2.21
N TYR A 4 0.77 3.03 1.30
CA TYR A 4 0.78 4.48 1.49
C TYR A 4 -0.40 5.20 0.83
N GLY A 5 -0.79 6.34 1.41
CA GLY A 5 -1.87 7.17 0.90
C GLY A 5 -2.64 7.91 1.99
N ASP A 6 -3.92 8.16 1.70
CA ASP A 6 -4.88 8.72 2.65
C ASP A 6 -5.06 7.79 3.86
N SER A 7 -5.23 8.36 5.06
CA SER A 7 -5.21 7.60 6.31
C SER A 7 -6.28 6.50 6.38
N ASP A 8 -7.50 6.75 5.91
CA ASP A 8 -8.58 5.76 6.01
C ASP A 8 -8.34 4.58 5.07
N ILE A 9 -7.84 4.88 3.85
CA ILE A 9 -7.45 3.86 2.87
C ILE A 9 -6.29 3.03 3.41
N VAL A 10 -5.25 3.67 3.93
CA VAL A 10 -4.05 2.98 4.43
C VAL A 10 -4.41 2.07 5.62
N LEU A 11 -5.26 2.53 6.53
CA LEU A 11 -5.73 1.71 7.65
C LEU A 11 -6.53 0.50 7.16
N GLY A 12 -7.48 0.71 6.24
CA GLY A 12 -8.29 -0.36 5.66
C GLY A 12 -7.43 -1.40 4.94
N LEU A 13 -6.50 -0.96 4.09
CA LEU A 13 -5.56 -1.82 3.40
C LEU A 13 -4.66 -2.59 4.36
N THR A 14 -4.13 -1.94 5.39
CA THR A 14 -3.27 -2.58 6.38
C THR A 14 -4.00 -3.72 7.10
N ARG A 15 -5.24 -3.48 7.54
CA ARG A 15 -6.07 -4.51 8.18
C ARG A 15 -6.37 -5.67 7.23
N PHE A 16 -6.81 -5.36 6.01
CA PHE A 16 -7.10 -6.37 5.00
C PHE A 16 -5.87 -7.25 4.70
N LEU A 17 -4.70 -6.64 4.56
CA LEU A 17 -3.45 -7.38 4.32
C LEU A 17 -3.09 -8.28 5.52
N CYS A 18 -3.21 -7.79 6.74
CA CYS A 18 -2.95 -8.60 7.93
C CYS A 18 -3.93 -9.78 8.05
N GLU A 19 -5.23 -9.56 7.78
CA GLU A 19 -6.24 -10.63 7.76
C GLU A 19 -5.95 -11.69 6.69
N ALA A 20 -5.40 -11.28 5.54
CA ALA A 20 -4.95 -12.16 4.47
C ALA A 20 -3.60 -12.85 4.76
N GLY A 21 -2.96 -12.58 5.90
CA GLY A 21 -1.67 -13.15 6.28
C GLY A 21 -0.45 -12.48 5.63
N ALA A 22 -0.64 -11.33 4.96
CA ALA A 22 0.46 -10.54 4.42
C ALA A 22 1.11 -9.66 5.51
N ILE A 23 2.32 -9.17 5.24
CA ILE A 23 3.12 -8.37 6.18
C ILE A 23 3.31 -6.93 5.65
N PRO A 24 2.56 -5.95 6.17
CA PRO A 24 2.74 -4.53 5.86
C PRO A 24 3.97 -3.94 6.57
N ALA A 25 5.17 -4.23 6.05
CA ALA A 25 6.43 -3.80 6.64
C ALA A 25 6.62 -2.27 6.70
N VAL A 26 6.07 -1.53 5.73
CA VAL A 26 6.09 -0.06 5.71
C VAL A 26 4.67 0.46 5.51
N VAL A 27 4.21 1.32 6.42
CA VAL A 27 2.88 1.93 6.38
C VAL A 27 3.05 3.45 6.49
N ALA A 28 2.60 4.20 5.49
CA ALA A 28 2.85 5.63 5.43
C ALA A 28 1.60 6.45 5.10
N THR A 29 1.48 7.62 5.72
CA THR A 29 0.43 8.58 5.40
C THR A 29 0.94 10.02 5.52
N GLY A 30 0.32 10.94 4.77
CA GLY A 30 0.55 12.38 4.91
C GLY A 30 -0.05 12.97 6.19
N LEU A 31 -0.88 12.22 6.91
CA LEU A 31 -1.48 12.64 8.18
C LEU A 31 -0.49 12.51 9.35
N ARG A 32 -0.53 13.45 10.29
CA ARG A 32 0.14 13.35 11.58
C ARG A 32 -0.90 13.09 12.67
N SER A 33 -1.08 11.82 13.03
CA SER A 33 -2.10 11.40 14.01
C SER A 33 -1.62 10.22 14.84
N THR A 34 -1.54 10.41 16.16
CA THR A 34 -1.22 9.33 17.12
C THR A 34 -2.33 8.27 17.18
N ARG A 35 -3.58 8.66 16.91
CA ARG A 35 -4.69 7.72 16.79
C ARG A 35 -4.50 6.76 15.63
N PHE A 36 -4.11 7.29 14.46
CA PHE A 36 -3.83 6.45 13.29
C PHE A 36 -2.70 5.47 13.60
N GLU A 37 -1.63 5.95 14.24
CA GLU A 37 -0.51 5.08 14.66
C GLU A 37 -0.98 3.95 15.58
N ALA A 38 -1.80 4.25 16.60
CA ALA A 38 -2.36 3.24 17.50
C ALA A 38 -3.25 2.21 16.76
N GLU A 39 -4.06 2.66 15.80
CA GLU A 39 -4.94 1.79 15.02
C GLU A 39 -4.14 0.88 14.06
N ILE A 40 -3.03 1.36 13.49
CA ILE A 40 -2.10 0.54 12.72
C ILE A 40 -1.37 -0.45 13.62
N ARG A 41 -0.87 -0.03 14.79
CA ARG A 41 -0.18 -0.92 15.76
C ARG A 41 -1.07 -2.07 16.22
N ALA A 42 -2.36 -1.81 16.41
CA ALA A 42 -3.32 -2.86 16.76
C ALA A 42 -3.53 -3.91 15.66
N ALA A 43 -3.28 -3.56 14.39
CA ALA A 43 -3.39 -4.47 13.25
C ALA A 43 -2.05 -5.09 12.84
N SER A 44 -0.94 -4.37 13.01
CA SER A 44 0.41 -4.78 12.63
C SER A 44 1.42 -4.23 13.63
N GLU A 45 1.83 -5.07 14.58
CA GLU A 45 2.71 -4.69 15.69
C GLU A 45 4.07 -4.19 15.20
N ASP A 46 4.65 -4.88 14.21
CA ASP A 46 6.02 -4.64 13.72
C ASP A 46 6.11 -3.64 12.56
N ALA A 47 5.00 -3.10 12.07
CA ALA A 47 5.01 -2.20 10.91
C ALA A 47 5.87 -0.95 11.15
N LEU A 48 6.69 -0.54 10.19
CA LEU A 48 7.30 0.78 10.24
C LEU A 48 6.26 1.84 9.83
N ILE A 49 5.82 2.66 10.79
CA ILE A 49 4.78 3.67 10.58
C ILE A 49 5.43 5.03 10.28
N LEU A 50 5.07 5.64 9.16
CA LEU A 50 5.56 6.96 8.74
C LEU A 50 4.39 7.96 8.71
N LEU A 51 4.43 8.93 9.61
CA LEU A 51 3.42 9.98 9.74
C LEU A 51 3.90 11.29 9.11
N GLY A 52 3.01 12.00 8.42
CA GLY A 52 3.36 13.23 7.70
C GLY A 52 4.44 13.00 6.66
N ALA A 53 4.46 11.81 6.07
CA ALA A 53 5.55 11.34 5.22
C ALA A 53 5.40 11.82 3.78
N ASP A 54 6.53 12.15 3.16
CA ASP A 54 6.62 12.36 1.72
C ASP A 54 7.15 11.11 0.99
N PHE A 55 7.16 11.15 -0.35
CA PHE A 55 7.64 10.04 -1.16
C PHE A 55 9.15 9.81 -1.07
N SER A 56 9.94 10.81 -0.69
CA SER A 56 11.38 10.62 -0.47
C SER A 56 11.62 9.75 0.77
N GLN A 57 10.93 10.08 1.87
CA GLN A 57 11.01 9.31 3.10
C GLN A 57 10.47 7.89 2.92
N ILE A 58 9.36 7.72 2.21
CA ILE A 58 8.82 6.40 1.87
C ILE A 58 9.83 5.60 1.05
N HIS A 59 10.45 6.22 0.04
CA HIS A 59 11.45 5.57 -0.80
C HIS A 59 12.67 5.13 0.01
N ASP A 60 13.17 5.96 0.92
CA ASP A 60 14.30 5.62 1.80
C ASP A 60 13.99 4.39 2.65
N LYS A 61 12.76 4.26 3.16
CA LYS A 61 12.37 3.10 3.96
C LYS A 61 12.16 1.86 3.11
N ILE A 62 11.56 2.01 1.93
CA ILE A 62 11.41 0.90 0.97
C ILE A 62 12.77 0.33 0.56
N ARG A 63 13.82 1.16 0.37
CA ARG A 63 15.16 0.66 0.02
C ARG A 63 15.81 -0.21 1.09
N ASN A 64 15.49 0.06 2.36
CA ASN A 64 16.07 -0.66 3.50
C ASN A 64 15.22 -1.86 3.94
N ALA A 65 13.96 -1.92 3.51
CA ALA A 65 13.05 -3.02 3.77
C ALA A 65 12.95 -3.91 2.52
N ARG A 66 13.03 -5.23 2.65
CA ARG A 66 12.73 -6.11 1.51
C ARG A 66 11.22 -6.05 1.25
N ILE A 67 10.81 -5.28 0.24
CA ILE A 67 9.41 -5.04 -0.11
C ILE A 67 9.10 -5.74 -1.43
N ASP A 68 8.13 -6.65 -1.39
CA ASP A 68 7.69 -7.41 -2.57
C ASP A 68 6.53 -6.73 -3.33
N LEU A 69 5.83 -5.80 -2.68
CA LEU A 69 4.67 -5.14 -3.29
C LEU A 69 4.42 -3.77 -2.69
N MET A 70 4.11 -2.80 -3.55
CA MET A 70 3.63 -1.49 -3.16
C MET A 70 2.13 -1.35 -3.41
N LEU A 71 1.41 -0.78 -2.44
CA LEU A 71 0.00 -0.41 -2.54
C LEU A 71 -0.17 1.07 -2.26
N GLY A 72 -0.70 1.81 -3.23
CA GLY A 72 -0.94 3.24 -3.07
C GLY A 72 -1.12 3.95 -4.40
N THR A 73 -0.97 5.27 -4.40
CA THR A 73 -1.28 6.09 -5.57
C THR A 73 -0.20 6.05 -6.66
N SER A 74 -0.52 6.52 -7.86
CA SER A 74 0.42 6.63 -9.00
C SER A 74 1.68 7.45 -8.70
N ASN A 75 1.70 8.24 -7.62
CA ASN A 75 2.88 8.98 -7.19
C ASN A 75 4.07 8.06 -6.84
N GLY A 76 3.81 6.83 -6.38
CA GLY A 76 4.86 5.84 -6.13
C GLY A 76 5.40 5.16 -7.39
N ARG A 77 4.90 5.50 -8.60
CA ARG A 77 5.37 4.90 -9.87
C ARG A 77 6.87 5.05 -10.07
N GLN A 78 7.47 6.17 -9.66
CA GLN A 78 8.91 6.38 -9.79
C GLN A 78 9.70 5.43 -8.89
N ILE A 79 9.24 5.21 -7.66
CA ILE A 79 9.85 4.26 -6.71
C ILE A 79 9.73 2.83 -7.26
N SER A 80 8.52 2.44 -7.67
CA SER A 80 8.25 1.13 -8.28
C SER A 80 9.20 0.83 -9.44
N LYS A 81 9.38 1.78 -10.37
CA LYS A 81 10.32 1.61 -11.49
C LYS A 81 11.78 1.52 -11.06
N LYS A 82 12.18 2.29 -10.05
CA LYS A 82 13.58 2.39 -9.62
C LYS A 82 14.01 1.18 -8.80
N GLU A 83 13.13 0.68 -7.96
CA GLU A 83 13.39 -0.48 -7.08
C GLU A 83 12.96 -1.81 -7.70
N GLY A 84 12.28 -1.78 -8.85
CA GLY A 84 11.79 -2.99 -9.52
C GLY A 84 10.58 -3.63 -8.84
N ILE A 85 9.92 -2.94 -7.92
CA ILE A 85 8.82 -3.47 -7.10
C ILE A 85 7.47 -3.18 -7.78
N PRO A 86 6.56 -4.16 -7.93
CA PRO A 86 5.23 -3.93 -8.50
C PRO A 86 4.39 -2.96 -7.66
N LEU A 87 3.55 -2.18 -8.35
CA LEU A 87 2.65 -1.19 -7.74
C LEU A 87 1.19 -1.48 -8.08
N VAL A 88 0.43 -1.92 -7.08
CA VAL A 88 -1.03 -1.96 -7.10
C VAL A 88 -1.54 -0.57 -6.78
N ARG A 89 -2.24 0.02 -7.75
CA ARG A 89 -2.78 1.38 -7.63
C ARG A 89 -4.05 1.37 -6.80
N VAL A 90 -4.01 2.07 -5.67
CA VAL A 90 -5.13 2.20 -4.73
C VAL A 90 -5.22 3.64 -4.24
N GLY A 91 -6.46 4.13 -4.08
CA GLY A 91 -6.73 5.50 -3.68
C GLY A 91 -6.57 6.50 -4.83
N LEU A 92 -6.38 7.78 -4.49
CA LEU A 92 -6.31 8.88 -5.45
C LEU A 92 -5.13 9.82 -5.11
N PRO A 93 -4.46 10.41 -6.11
CA PRO A 93 -4.77 10.34 -7.55
C PRO A 93 -4.09 9.17 -8.27
N ASN A 94 -4.81 8.56 -9.23
CA ASN A 94 -4.27 7.52 -10.11
C ASN A 94 -4.34 7.92 -11.58
N HIS A 95 -3.43 8.80 -12.00
CA HIS A 95 -3.49 9.49 -13.30
C HIS A 95 -2.99 8.66 -14.49
N ASP A 96 -2.30 7.54 -14.24
CA ASP A 96 -1.74 6.69 -15.29
C ASP A 96 -2.57 5.42 -15.56
N ARG A 97 -3.81 5.37 -15.06
CA ARG A 97 -4.77 4.28 -15.32
C ARG A 97 -6.16 4.84 -15.59
N VAL A 98 -6.80 4.32 -16.63
CA VAL A 98 -8.19 4.63 -16.95
C VAL A 98 -9.12 3.93 -15.95
N GLY A 99 -10.14 4.64 -15.48
CA GLY A 99 -11.17 4.08 -14.61
C GLY A 99 -10.76 3.98 -13.13
N ALA A 100 -9.63 4.55 -12.74
CA ALA A 100 -9.19 4.50 -11.34
C ALA A 100 -10.18 5.15 -10.36
N THR A 101 -10.94 6.16 -10.80
CA THR A 101 -12.03 6.77 -10.01
C THR A 101 -13.25 5.87 -9.82
N ARG A 102 -13.35 4.77 -10.58
CA ARG A 102 -14.42 3.76 -10.49
C ARG A 102 -13.97 2.48 -9.76
N GLN A 103 -12.77 2.47 -9.19
CA GLN A 103 -12.25 1.33 -8.47
C GLN A 103 -13.06 1.10 -7.19
N LEU A 104 -13.61 -0.11 -7.04
CA LEU A 104 -14.35 -0.52 -5.85
C LEU A 104 -13.36 -1.10 -4.83
N LEU A 105 -13.30 -0.52 -3.63
CA LEU A 105 -12.42 -0.95 -2.53
C LEU A 105 -13.18 -1.42 -1.30
N VAL A 106 -14.49 -1.14 -1.22
CA VAL A 106 -15.30 -1.34 -0.02
C VAL A 106 -16.24 -2.53 -0.21
N GLY A 107 -16.51 -3.24 0.89
CA GLY A 107 -17.37 -4.42 0.91
C GLY A 107 -16.69 -5.66 0.33
N TYR A 108 -17.39 -6.79 0.35
CA TYR A 108 -16.85 -8.06 -0.10
C TYR A 108 -16.39 -8.04 -1.55
N GLU A 109 -17.17 -7.41 -2.44
CA GLU A 109 -16.79 -7.31 -3.85
C GLU A 109 -15.50 -6.48 -4.04
N GLY A 110 -15.34 -5.38 -3.30
CA GLY A 110 -14.11 -4.60 -3.30
C GLY A 110 -12.91 -5.38 -2.78
N ALA A 111 -13.10 -6.12 -1.69
CA ALA A 111 -12.08 -6.98 -1.10
C ALA A 111 -11.62 -8.08 -2.07
N THR A 112 -12.54 -8.79 -2.72
CA THR A 112 -12.20 -9.83 -3.72
C THR A 112 -11.43 -9.24 -4.88
N ARG A 113 -11.89 -8.11 -5.45
CA ARG A 113 -11.18 -7.44 -6.56
C ARG A 113 -9.77 -6.98 -6.17
N LEU A 114 -9.61 -6.51 -4.93
CA LEU A 114 -8.31 -6.11 -4.40
C LEU A 114 -7.39 -7.32 -4.21
N ALA A 115 -7.90 -8.43 -3.69
CA ALA A 115 -7.17 -9.69 -3.54
C ALA A 115 -6.65 -10.20 -4.90
N ASP A 116 -7.52 -10.19 -5.92
CA ASP A 116 -7.14 -10.58 -7.29
C ASP A 116 -6.05 -9.66 -7.85
N ALA A 117 -6.18 -8.35 -7.67
CA ALA A 117 -5.19 -7.37 -8.15
C ALA A 117 -3.82 -7.54 -7.47
N ILE A 118 -3.80 -7.80 -6.16
CA ILE A 118 -2.57 -8.08 -5.40
C ILE A 118 -1.92 -9.37 -5.87
N THR A 119 -2.71 -10.43 -5.96
CA THR A 119 -2.22 -11.77 -6.34
C THR A 119 -1.64 -11.75 -7.74
N ASN A 120 -2.34 -11.16 -8.70
CA ASN A 120 -1.85 -11.04 -10.08
C ASN A 120 -0.57 -10.21 -10.16
N ALA A 121 -0.46 -9.10 -9.41
CA ALA A 121 0.75 -8.29 -9.40
C ALA A 121 1.98 -9.06 -8.88
N LEU A 122 1.79 -9.93 -7.88
CA LEU A 122 2.86 -10.78 -7.35
C LEU A 122 3.24 -11.92 -8.31
N LEU A 123 2.25 -12.51 -8.99
CA LEU A 123 2.51 -13.55 -9.99
C LEU A 123 3.28 -12.97 -11.20
N ASP A 124 2.87 -11.80 -11.68
CA ASP A 124 3.54 -11.11 -12.79
C ASP A 124 5.01 -10.76 -12.47
N GLU A 125 5.35 -10.54 -11.19
CA GLU A 125 6.74 -10.32 -10.74
C GLU A 125 7.54 -11.62 -10.57
N ASN A 126 6.91 -12.68 -10.03
CA ASN A 126 7.58 -13.96 -9.70
C ASN A 126 7.64 -14.97 -10.85
N ASN A 127 7.01 -14.71 -11.99
CA ASN A 127 7.12 -15.53 -13.20
C ASN A 127 8.56 -15.42 -13.76
N LEU A 128 9.41 -16.47 -13.85
CA LEU A 128 9.22 -17.86 -14.36
C LEU A 128 8.59 -17.91 -15.74
#